data_AF-A0A068U7U1-F1
#
_entry.id   AF-A0A068U7U1-F1
#
_cell.length_a   1.000
_cell.length_b   1.000
_cell.length_c   1.000
_cell.angle_alpha   90.00
_cell.angle_beta   90.00
_cell.angle_gamma   90.00
#
_symmetry.space_group_name_H-M   'P 1'
#
loop_
_entity.id
_entity.type
_entity.pdbx_description
1 polymer ?
#
loop_
_entity_poly.entity_id
_entity_poly.type
_entity_poly.pdbx_seq_one_letter_code
_entity_poly.pdbx_strand_id
1 'polypeptide(L)'
;MPMIKQLPNTAGKLSQNACSLDELPAGFMGKILFYRSGAVKLKLDDNLCDVSVGLDCAFAQDVVAVNIEERHCCTLGELNKRVLITPNMGSMLDGMANL
;
A
#
# COMPACT_ATOMS: atom_id res chain seq x y z
N MET A 1 -12.59 -3.13 28.96
CA MET A 1 -13.41 -3.54 27.79
C MET A 1 -12.82 -4.86 27.30
N PRO A 2 -13.59 -5.95 27.25
CA PRO A 2 -13.02 -7.26 26.89
C PRO A 2 -12.76 -7.34 25.38
N MET A 3 -11.56 -7.79 25.00
CA MET A 3 -11.20 -8.08 23.60
C MET A 3 -11.79 -9.42 23.18
N ILE A 4 -12.51 -9.42 22.06
CA ILE A 4 -13.06 -10.62 21.43
C ILE A 4 -11.88 -11.42 20.88
N LYS A 5 -11.65 -12.63 21.40
CA LYS A 5 -10.66 -13.56 20.82
C LYS A 5 -11.24 -14.13 19.53
N GLN A 6 -10.54 -13.95 18.43
CA GLN A 6 -10.91 -14.56 17.13
C GLN A 6 -10.66 -16.08 17.19
N LEU A 7 -11.66 -16.85 16.76
CA LEU A 7 -11.62 -18.32 16.66
C LEU A 7 -10.91 -18.72 15.36
N PRO A 8 -10.05 -19.76 15.33
CA PRO A 8 -9.37 -20.18 14.12
C PRO A 8 -10.37 -20.74 13.10
N ASN A 9 -10.46 -20.09 11.93
CA ASN A 9 -11.23 -20.59 10.81
C ASN A 9 -10.33 -21.47 9.93
N THR A 10 -10.51 -22.78 10.02
CA THR A 10 -9.82 -23.75 9.15
C THR A 10 -10.64 -23.95 7.87
N ALA A 11 -10.20 -23.34 6.77
CA ALA A 11 -10.72 -23.65 5.43
C ALA A 11 -9.64 -23.47 4.35
N GLY A 12 -9.24 -24.58 3.72
CA GLY A 12 -8.66 -24.65 2.38
C GLY A 12 -7.30 -24.00 2.13
N LYS A 13 -6.22 -24.79 2.11
CA LYS A 13 -4.87 -24.35 1.72
C LYS A 13 -4.77 -24.23 0.18
N LEU A 14 -5.22 -23.11 -0.37
CA LEU A 14 -4.70 -22.54 -1.62
C LEU A 14 -3.78 -21.38 -1.18
N SER A 15 -2.49 -21.68 -1.01
CA SER A 15 -1.49 -20.73 -0.52
C SER A 15 -1.08 -19.77 -1.65
N GLN A 16 -2.01 -18.96 -2.14
CA GLN A 16 -1.65 -17.67 -2.72
C GLN A 16 -1.42 -16.74 -1.54
N ASN A 17 -0.20 -16.74 -1.02
CA ASN A 17 0.14 -15.89 0.12
C ASN A 17 0.09 -14.44 -0.36
N ALA A 18 -0.97 -13.73 -0.01
CA ALA A 18 -0.97 -12.27 -0.09
C ALA A 18 0.16 -11.76 0.81
N CYS A 19 0.98 -10.86 0.27
CA CYS A 19 2.06 -10.23 1.02
C CYS A 19 1.57 -8.92 1.62
N SER A 20 1.80 -8.71 2.91
CA SER A 20 1.48 -7.46 3.61
C SER A 20 2.73 -6.57 3.70
N LEU A 21 2.55 -5.25 3.83
CA LEU A 21 3.66 -4.28 3.88
C LEU A 21 4.65 -4.53 5.03
N ASP A 22 4.18 -5.08 6.14
CA ASP A 22 4.96 -5.41 7.34
C ASP A 22 5.84 -6.66 7.18
N GLU A 23 5.57 -7.49 6.18
CA GLU A 23 6.37 -8.67 5.85
C GLU A 23 7.56 -8.34 4.94
N LEU A 24 7.55 -7.13 4.34
CA LEU A 24 8.61 -6.69 3.45
C LEU A 24 9.86 -6.23 4.23
N PRO A 25 11.07 -6.47 3.71
CA PRO A 25 12.28 -5.99 4.34
C PRO A 25 12.29 -4.47 4.39
N ALA A 26 12.77 -3.93 5.51
CA ALA A 26 12.96 -2.48 5.64
C ALA A 26 13.99 -1.97 4.61
N GLY A 27 13.76 -0.76 4.11
CA GLY A 27 14.68 -0.08 3.21
C GLY A 27 14.07 0.19 1.84
N PHE A 28 14.85 -0.05 0.79
CA PHE A 28 14.46 0.28 -0.58
C PHE A 28 13.41 -0.70 -1.11
N MET A 29 12.20 -0.20 -1.36
CA MET A 29 11.09 -0.99 -1.92
C MET A 29 10.96 -0.89 -3.43
N GLY A 30 11.39 0.23 -4.04
CA GLY A 30 11.16 0.47 -5.45
C GLY A 30 11.31 1.92 -5.87
N LYS A 31 10.85 2.23 -7.08
CA LYS A 31 10.99 3.55 -7.71
C LYS A 31 9.64 4.10 -8.16
N ILE A 32 9.42 5.40 -7.92
CA ILE A 32 8.35 6.13 -8.58
C ILE A 32 8.93 6.72 -9.88
N LEU A 33 8.26 6.50 -11.01
CA LEU A 33 8.65 6.91 -12.34
C LEU A 33 7.70 7.98 -12.86
N PHE A 34 8.25 9.10 -13.31
CA PHE A 34 7.52 10.20 -13.95
C PHE A 34 7.81 10.18 -15.45
N TYR A 35 6.76 10.02 -16.26
CA TYR A 35 6.88 9.98 -17.72
C TYR A 35 6.65 11.36 -18.33
N ARG A 36 7.23 11.61 -19.51
CA ARG A 36 7.01 12.86 -20.26
C ARG A 36 5.54 13.11 -20.60
N SER A 37 4.72 12.05 -20.68
CA SER A 37 3.27 12.14 -20.89
C SER A 37 2.51 12.63 -19.64
N GLY A 38 3.18 12.79 -18.50
CA GLY A 38 2.54 13.08 -17.21
C GLY A 38 2.05 11.83 -16.47
N ALA A 39 2.11 10.65 -17.09
CA ALA A 39 1.82 9.40 -16.39
C ALA A 39 2.83 9.17 -15.26
N VAL A 40 2.35 8.65 -14.13
CA VAL A 40 3.19 8.25 -12.99
C VAL A 40 3.00 6.76 -12.75
N LYS A 41 4.11 6.05 -12.49
CA LYS A 41 4.08 4.62 -12.18
C LYS A 41 4.95 4.30 -10.99
N LEU A 42 4.60 3.26 -10.24
CA LEU A 42 5.43 2.71 -9.18
C LEU A 42 5.99 1.37 -9.67
N LYS A 43 7.31 1.23 -9.67
CA LYS A 43 7.99 -0.03 -9.94
C LYS A 43 8.46 -0.65 -8.63
N LEU A 44 7.86 -1.77 -8.24
CA LEU A 44 8.27 -2.62 -7.12
C LEU A 44 8.88 -3.89 -7.73
N ASP A 45 10.19 -4.07 -7.57
CA ASP A 45 10.96 -5.08 -8.30
C ASP A 45 10.67 -5.04 -9.81
N ASP A 46 10.08 -6.09 -10.37
CA ASP A 46 9.71 -6.18 -11.79
C ASP A 46 8.26 -5.79 -12.07
N ASN A 47 7.45 -5.57 -11.03
CA ASN A 47 6.05 -5.23 -11.16
C ASN A 47 5.86 -3.73 -11.33
N LEU A 48 5.12 -3.36 -12.37
CA LEU A 48 4.80 -1.97 -12.68
C LEU A 48 3.33 -1.68 -12.35
N CYS A 49 3.11 -0.79 -11.40
CA CYS A 49 1.79 -0.35 -10.96
C CYS A 49 1.49 1.06 -11.48
N ASP A 50 0.25 1.29 -11.88
CA ASP A 50 -0.22 2.62 -12.27
C ASP A 50 -0.54 3.44 -11.02
N VAL A 51 -0.17 4.72 -11.06
CA VAL A 51 -0.30 5.65 -9.95
C VAL A 51 -1.24 6.78 -10.36
N SER A 52 -2.31 6.98 -9.60
CA SER A 52 -3.32 8.01 -9.85
C SER A 52 -3.60 8.81 -8.59
N VAL A 53 -4.15 10.02 -8.76
CA VAL A 53 -4.52 10.88 -7.63
C VAL A 53 -5.69 10.23 -6.90
N GLY A 54 -5.57 10.12 -5.57
CA GLY A 54 -6.65 9.64 -4.71
C GLY A 54 -7.72 10.70 -4.51
N LEU A 55 -8.73 10.36 -3.71
CA LEU A 55 -9.78 11.32 -3.34
C LEU A 55 -9.18 12.52 -2.59
N ASP A 56 -9.74 13.70 -2.85
CA ASP A 56 -9.41 14.91 -2.13
C ASP A 56 -9.82 14.80 -0.65
N CYS A 57 -9.01 15.40 0.22
CA CYS A 57 -9.32 15.50 1.64
C CYS A 57 -10.33 16.64 1.86
N ALA A 58 -11.62 16.30 2.02
CA ALA A 58 -12.69 17.28 2.23
C ALA A 58 -12.73 17.90 3.65
N PHE A 59 -11.86 17.42 4.55
CA PHE A 59 -11.76 17.87 5.93
C PHE A 59 -10.31 17.76 6.42
N ALA A 60 -9.97 18.54 7.45
CA ALA A 60 -8.66 18.50 8.08
C ALA A 60 -8.42 17.12 8.71
N GLN A 61 -7.27 16.53 8.39
CA GLN A 61 -6.85 15.22 8.86
C GLN A 61 -5.38 15.30 9.25
N ASP A 62 -5.03 14.89 10.46
CA ASP A 62 -3.64 14.88 10.93
C ASP A 62 -3.13 13.45 11.13
N VAL A 63 -1.85 13.25 10.79
CA VAL A 63 -1.12 12.04 11.14
C VAL A 63 -0.45 12.26 12.49
N VAL A 64 -0.68 11.34 13.42
CA VAL A 64 -0.09 11.38 14.77
C VAL A 64 0.69 10.09 15.02
N ALA A 65 1.86 10.23 15.65
CA ALA A 65 2.63 9.11 16.18
C ALA A 65 2.33 8.96 17.67
N VAL A 66 1.90 7.78 18.09
CA VAL A 66 1.57 7.47 19.49
C VAL A 66 2.47 6.34 19.98
N ASN A 67 3.31 6.63 20.96
CA ASN A 67 4.05 5.63 21.72
C ASN A 67 3.38 5.45 23.09
N ILE A 68 2.83 4.26 23.33
CA ILE A 68 2.07 3.95 24.55
C ILE A 68 2.99 3.69 25.74
N GLU A 69 4.17 3.12 25.52
CA GLU A 69 5.14 2.77 26.56
C GLU A 69 5.69 4.04 27.23
N GLU A 70 6.15 4.98 26.41
CA GLU A 70 6.67 6.28 26.85
C GLU A 70 5.56 7.33 27.10
N ARG A 71 4.29 6.96 26.87
CA ARG A 71 3.12 7.85 26.96
C ARG A 71 3.29 9.16 26.16
N HIS A 72 3.90 9.04 24.99
CA HIS A 72 4.25 10.17 24.14
C HIS A 72 3.37 10.19 22.89
N CYS A 73 2.82 11.37 22.57
CA CYS A 73 2.03 11.60 21.37
C CYS A 73 2.57 12.82 20.64
N CYS A 74 2.82 12.70 19.34
CA CYS A 74 3.37 13.77 18.51
C CYS A 74 2.58 13.89 17.20
N THR A 75 2.27 15.12 16.80
CA THR A 75 1.66 15.40 15.49
C THR A 75 2.75 15.44 14.43
N LEU A 76 2.63 14.59 13.41
CA LEU A 76 3.55 14.54 12.27
C LEU A 76 3.17 15.54 11.18
N GLY A 77 1.89 15.90 11.09
CA GLY A 77 1.36 16.94 10.21
C GLY A 77 0.07 16.53 9.48
N GLU A 78 -0.41 17.45 8.65
CA GLU A 78 -1.67 17.30 7.90
C GLU A 78 -1.55 16.33 6.72
N LEU A 79 -2.58 15.50 6.54
CA LEU A 79 -2.78 14.63 5.38
C LEU A 79 -3.56 15.38 4.29
N ASN A 80 -2.84 15.99 3.35
CA ASN A 80 -3.43 16.87 2.33
C ASN A 80 -3.58 16.24 0.94
N LYS A 81 -2.91 15.11 0.67
CA LYS A 81 -2.94 14.43 -0.63
C LYS A 81 -2.94 12.93 -0.45
N ARG A 82 -3.61 12.25 -1.39
CA ARG A 82 -3.70 10.79 -1.46
C ARG A 82 -3.34 10.32 -2.85
N VAL A 83 -2.86 9.09 -2.92
CA VAL A 83 -2.50 8.43 -4.16
C VAL A 83 -3.11 7.04 -4.15
N LEU A 84 -3.67 6.63 -5.29
CA LEU A 84 -4.14 5.29 -5.54
C LEU A 84 -3.12 4.55 -6.42
N ILE A 85 -2.72 3.36 -5.99
CA ILE A 85 -1.80 2.49 -6.70
C ILE A 85 -2.59 1.26 -7.14
N THR A 86 -2.62 0.98 -8.43
CA THR A 86 -3.31 -0.18 -9.00
C THR A 86 -2.35 -1.04 -9.82
N PRO A 87 -2.40 -2.38 -9.71
CA PRO A 87 -1.64 -3.25 -10.61
C PRO A 87 -1.99 -2.98 -12.07
N ASN A 88 -0.99 -2.97 -12.96
CA ASN A 88 -1.23 -2.79 -14.39
C ASN A 88 -1.72 -4.11 -15.03
N MET A 89 -3.05 -4.29 -15.11
CA MET A 89 -3.65 -5.52 -15.64
C MET A 89 -3.28 -5.81 -17.09
N GLY A 90 -3.10 -4.79 -17.94
CA GLY A 90 -2.73 -4.99 -19.34
C GLY A 90 -1.39 -5.72 -19.46
N SER A 91 -0.36 -5.24 -18.75
CA SER A 91 0.96 -5.88 -18.73
C SER A 91 0.93 -7.28 -18.11
N MET A 92 0.06 -7.52 -17.11
CA MET A 92 -0.10 -8.84 -16.50
C MET A 92 -0.73 -9.84 -17.48
N LEU A 93 -1.74 -9.43 -18.24
CA LEU A 93 -2.43 -10.27 -19.22
C LEU A 93 -1.57 -10.54 -20.46
N ASP A 94 -0.80 -9.56 -20.92
CA ASP A 94 0.13 -9.73 -22.05
C ASP A 94 1.20 -10.79 -21.73
N GLY A 95 1.70 -10.82 -20.49
CA GLY A 95 2.63 -11.85 -20.04
C GLY A 95 2.07 -13.27 -20.13
N MET A 96 0.75 -13.43 -19.98
CA MET A 96 0.07 -14.72 -20.09
C MET A 96 -0.22 -15.13 -21.54
N ALA A 97 -0.47 -14.16 -22.43
CA ALA A 97 -0.77 -14.43 -23.84
C ALA A 97 0.47 -14.85 -24.65
N ASN A 98 1.68 -14.66 -24.12
CA ASN A 98 2.95 -15.03 -24.76
C ASN A 98 3.55 -16.35 -24.23
N LEU A 99 2.75 -17.16 -23.52
CA LEU A 99 3.06 -18.53 -23.08
C LEU A 99 2.34 -19.55 -23.98
#